data_AF-A0AAW6H1S4-F1
#
_entry.id   AF-A0AAW6H1S4-F1
#
_cell.length_a   1.000
_cell.length_b   1.000
_cell.length_c   1.000
_cell.angle_alpha   90.00
_cell.angle_beta   90.00
_cell.angle_gamma   90.00
#
_symmetry.space_group_name_H-M   'P 1'
#
loop_
_entity.id
_entity.type
_entity.pdbx_description
1 polymer ?
#
loop_
_entity_poly.entity_id
_entity_poly.type
_entity_poly.pdbx_seq_one_letter_code
_entity_poly.pdbx_strand_id
1 'polypeptide(L)'
;MRILFFITTLLFIIPNMFGQKEYRLNSPDGKLEVTLYIGDRITYELTEEGHTLVAPSPLSVHLDNGTVWGNGSHLKRVSHRQANEVIPSPFYKRSEVKDVYNEMTLSFREHFNLIFRMYNEGMAYRFAATGNRPFKVTNEEAAFNFNKDYKSIVPYVKDGDKQPIEAQFSNSFENTYTHIELSGLNPQRLMFTPVVIEQENGRKLCIAESDVESYPGMFLINRNGGTALTSA
;
A
#
# COMPACT_ATOMS: atom_id res chain seq x y z
N MET A 1 -70.30 -6.77 -9.17
CA MET A 1 -69.00 -6.54 -8.48
C MET A 1 -67.88 -6.64 -9.50
N ARG A 2 -67.25 -5.52 -9.85
CA ARG A 2 -66.07 -5.45 -10.74
C ARG A 2 -64.84 -5.26 -9.84
N ILE A 3 -63.91 -6.20 -9.84
CA ILE A 3 -62.63 -6.07 -9.13
C ILE A 3 -61.60 -5.58 -10.15
N LEU A 4 -61.09 -4.38 -9.91
CA LEU A 4 -60.08 -3.72 -10.73
C LEU A 4 -58.71 -4.07 -10.14
N PHE A 5 -57.87 -4.82 -10.87
CA PHE A 5 -56.48 -5.08 -10.48
C PHE A 5 -55.61 -3.88 -10.88
N PHE A 6 -55.04 -3.19 -9.90
CA PHE A 6 -54.00 -2.18 -10.09
C PHE A 6 -52.64 -2.90 -10.19
N ILE A 7 -51.97 -2.79 -11.34
CA ILE A 7 -50.59 -3.27 -11.52
C ILE A 7 -49.67 -2.07 -11.24
N THR A 8 -48.95 -2.12 -10.12
CA THR A 8 -47.92 -1.13 -9.78
C THR A 8 -46.58 -1.59 -10.34
N THR A 9 -46.17 -1.05 -11.48
CA THR A 9 -44.79 -1.17 -11.99
C THR A 9 -43.85 -0.36 -11.11
N LEU A 10 -43.03 -1.05 -10.31
CA LEU A 10 -41.95 -0.47 -9.52
C LEU A 10 -40.75 -0.20 -10.44
N LEU A 11 -40.52 1.08 -10.78
CA LEU A 11 -39.33 1.52 -11.50
C LEU A 11 -38.13 1.47 -10.54
N PHE A 12 -37.25 0.48 -10.68
CA PHE A 12 -35.95 0.48 -10.02
C PHE A 12 -35.04 1.52 -10.70
N ILE A 13 -34.85 2.68 -10.06
CA ILE A 13 -33.71 3.55 -10.33
C ILE A 13 -32.47 2.81 -9.83
N ILE A 14 -31.72 2.21 -10.76
CA ILE A 14 -30.38 1.71 -10.46
C ILE A 14 -29.50 2.96 -10.32
N PRO A 15 -28.92 3.26 -9.15
CA PRO A 15 -27.94 4.31 -9.07
C PRO A 15 -26.77 3.93 -9.97
N ASN A 16 -26.41 4.82 -10.90
CA ASN A 16 -25.14 4.73 -11.61
C ASN A 16 -24.02 4.85 -10.58
N MET A 17 -23.60 3.72 -10.02
CA MET A 17 -22.28 3.63 -9.41
C MET A 17 -21.30 3.90 -10.55
N PHE A 18 -20.66 5.07 -10.54
CA PHE A 18 -19.47 5.28 -11.35
C PHE A 18 -18.45 4.24 -10.89
N GLY A 19 -18.40 3.11 -11.60
CA GLY A 19 -17.53 2.00 -11.27
C GLY A 19 -16.08 2.44 -11.43
N GLN A 20 -15.35 2.49 -10.32
CA GLN A 20 -13.90 2.62 -10.34
C GLN A 20 -13.33 1.42 -11.13
N LYS A 21 -12.36 1.65 -12.02
CA LYS A 21 -11.81 0.54 -12.80
C LYS A 21 -10.93 -0.32 -11.91
N GLU A 22 -11.26 -1.60 -11.82
CA GLU A 22 -10.51 -2.59 -11.04
C GLU A 22 -9.47 -3.31 -11.90
N TYR A 23 -8.29 -3.53 -11.32
CA TYR A 23 -7.21 -4.32 -11.90
C TYR A 23 -6.66 -5.28 -10.85
N ARG A 24 -6.53 -6.56 -11.19
CA ARG A 24 -6.15 -7.62 -10.24
C ARG A 24 -4.85 -8.29 -10.64
N LEU A 25 -4.09 -8.73 -9.63
CA LEU A 25 -2.87 -9.51 -9.81
C LEU A 25 -2.76 -10.53 -8.67
N ASN A 26 -2.61 -11.80 -9.03
CA ASN A 26 -2.46 -12.90 -8.08
C ASN A 26 -0.99 -13.28 -7.91
N SER A 27 -0.63 -13.88 -6.77
CA SER A 27 0.62 -14.61 -6.60
C SER A 27 0.71 -15.84 -7.52
N PRO A 28 1.91 -16.37 -7.79
CA PRO A 28 2.08 -17.61 -8.57
C PRO A 28 1.27 -18.81 -8.06
N ASP A 29 1.08 -18.94 -6.75
CA ASP A 29 0.25 -20.00 -6.14
C ASP A 29 -1.24 -19.64 -6.01
N GLY A 30 -1.63 -18.42 -6.39
CA GLY A 30 -3.01 -17.93 -6.37
C GLY A 30 -3.55 -17.56 -4.98
N LYS A 31 -2.76 -17.65 -3.91
CA LYS A 31 -3.23 -17.38 -2.55
C LYS A 31 -3.34 -15.91 -2.22
N LEU A 32 -2.36 -15.11 -2.65
CA LEU A 32 -2.39 -13.67 -2.47
C LEU A 32 -2.97 -12.99 -3.71
N GLU A 33 -3.79 -11.96 -3.50
CA GLU A 33 -4.33 -11.11 -4.56
C GLU A 33 -4.22 -9.65 -4.15
N VAL A 34 -3.68 -8.82 -5.05
CA VAL A 34 -3.82 -7.37 -4.97
C VAL A 34 -4.86 -6.90 -5.98
N THR A 35 -5.81 -6.09 -5.49
CA THR A 35 -6.78 -5.37 -6.33
C THR A 35 -6.46 -3.88 -6.29
N LEU A 36 -6.22 -3.29 -7.46
CA LEU A 36 -6.09 -1.85 -7.64
C LEU A 36 -7.39 -1.26 -8.13
N TYR A 37 -7.78 -0.13 -7.53
CA TYR A 37 -8.91 0.65 -7.95
C TYR A 37 -8.42 1.99 -8.51
N ILE A 38 -8.71 2.25 -9.79
CA ILE A 38 -8.28 3.48 -10.49
C ILE A 38 -9.50 4.40 -10.68
N GLY A 39 -9.55 5.45 -9.86
CA GLY A 39 -10.58 6.49 -9.89
C GLY A 39 -9.97 7.86 -9.64
N ASP A 40 -10.67 8.73 -8.90
CA ASP A 40 -10.13 10.03 -8.48
C ASP A 40 -8.85 9.88 -7.65
N ARG A 41 -8.75 8.78 -6.90
CA ARG A 41 -7.55 8.32 -6.21
C ARG A 41 -7.25 6.89 -6.64
N ILE A 42 -5.97 6.53 -6.68
CA ILE A 42 -5.53 5.15 -6.79
C ILE A 42 -5.50 4.55 -5.38
N THR A 43 -6.20 3.45 -5.20
CA THR A 43 -6.11 2.64 -3.98
C THR A 43 -5.76 1.20 -4.32
N TYR A 44 -5.20 0.48 -3.35
CA TYR A 44 -4.98 -0.97 -3.45
C TYR A 44 -5.57 -1.69 -2.24
N GLU A 45 -6.00 -2.93 -2.44
CA GLU A 45 -6.41 -3.88 -1.41
C GLU A 45 -5.56 -5.14 -1.57
N LEU A 46 -5.07 -5.71 -0.47
CA LEU A 46 -4.34 -6.98 -0.44
C LEU A 46 -5.15 -8.02 0.33
N THR A 47 -5.34 -9.19 -0.27
CA THR A 47 -6.04 -10.32 0.34
C THR A 47 -5.23 -11.60 0.27
N GLU A 48 -5.46 -12.51 1.23
CA GLU A 48 -4.98 -13.89 1.22
C GLU A 48 -6.18 -14.84 1.34
N GLU A 49 -6.46 -15.61 0.29
CA GLU A 49 -7.55 -16.60 0.26
C GLU A 49 -8.89 -15.99 0.73
N GLY A 50 -9.17 -14.74 0.32
CA GLY A 50 -10.37 -13.99 0.67
C GLY A 50 -10.33 -13.25 2.02
N HIS A 51 -9.27 -13.41 2.82
CA HIS A 51 -9.06 -12.62 4.03
C HIS A 51 -8.33 -11.30 3.70
N THR A 52 -8.92 -10.16 4.05
CA THR A 52 -8.29 -8.84 3.85
C THR A 52 -7.07 -8.67 4.76
N LEU A 53 -5.87 -8.61 4.17
CA LEU A 53 -4.62 -8.29 4.86
C LEU A 53 -4.44 -6.77 4.96
N VAL A 54 -4.72 -6.04 3.89
CA VAL A 54 -4.71 -4.57 3.82
C VAL A 54 -5.99 -4.15 3.12
N ALA A 55 -6.82 -3.37 3.81
CA ALA A 55 -8.06 -2.79 3.26
C ALA A 55 -7.72 -1.70 2.23
N PRO A 56 -8.67 -1.25 1.38
CA PRO A 56 -8.42 -0.23 0.36
C PRO A 56 -7.63 0.96 0.89
N SER A 57 -6.40 1.10 0.42
CA SER A 57 -5.41 2.05 0.93
C SER A 57 -4.88 2.93 -0.20
N PRO A 58 -4.90 4.27 -0.06
CA PRO A 58 -4.37 5.16 -1.08
C PRO A 58 -2.85 5.09 -1.18
N LEU A 59 -2.36 5.36 -2.40
CA LEU A 59 -0.96 5.63 -2.67
C LEU A 59 -0.85 6.84 -3.61
N SER A 60 0.08 7.75 -3.34
CA SER A 60 0.30 8.91 -4.20
C SER A 60 1.69 9.54 -4.02
N VAL A 61 2.18 10.22 -5.05
CA VAL A 61 3.43 11.00 -5.02
C VAL A 61 3.12 12.42 -5.47
N HIS A 62 3.44 13.39 -4.61
CA HIS A 62 3.23 14.80 -4.86
C HIS A 62 4.52 15.43 -5.39
N LEU A 63 4.39 16.21 -6.46
CA LEU A 63 5.52 16.90 -7.09
C LEU A 63 5.49 18.40 -6.81
N ASP A 64 6.65 19.04 -6.94
CA ASP A 64 6.85 20.48 -6.77
C ASP A 64 6.09 21.36 -7.77
N ASN A 65 5.74 20.81 -8.93
CA ASN A 65 4.95 21.49 -9.95
C ASN A 65 3.42 21.37 -9.75
N GLY A 66 2.96 20.78 -8.64
CA GLY A 66 1.55 20.58 -8.32
C GLY A 66 0.91 19.33 -8.94
N THR A 67 1.64 18.58 -9.79
CA THR A 67 1.19 17.26 -10.26
C THR A 67 1.18 16.27 -9.11
N VAL A 68 0.17 15.40 -9.06
CA VAL A 68 0.09 14.30 -8.09
C VAL A 68 -0.10 12.99 -8.83
N TRP A 69 0.91 12.11 -8.79
CA TRP A 69 0.76 10.74 -9.26
C TRP A 69 -0.12 9.99 -8.27
N GLY A 70 -1.13 9.28 -8.75
CA GLY A 70 -2.11 8.59 -7.90
C GLY A 70 -3.41 9.35 -7.69
N ASN A 71 -3.47 10.66 -7.95
CA ASN A 71 -4.71 11.44 -7.89
C ASN A 71 -5.07 11.98 -9.27
N GLY A 72 -6.28 11.69 -9.76
CA GLY A 72 -6.73 12.10 -11.09
C GLY A 72 -5.82 11.65 -12.23
N SER A 73 -5.02 10.59 -12.03
CA SER A 73 -4.04 10.11 -13.00
C SER A 73 -4.70 9.30 -14.11
N HIS A 74 -4.28 9.52 -15.35
CA HIS A 74 -4.93 8.94 -16.52
C HIS A 74 -4.21 7.68 -16.99
N LEU A 75 -4.80 6.52 -16.73
CA LEU A 75 -4.26 5.25 -17.16
C LEU A 75 -4.16 5.18 -18.70
N LYS A 76 -2.95 4.91 -19.20
CA LYS A 76 -2.63 4.78 -20.63
C LYS A 76 -2.57 3.32 -21.07
N ARG A 77 -1.95 2.45 -20.26
CA ARG A 77 -1.71 1.05 -20.61
C ARG A 77 -1.53 0.22 -19.34
N VAL A 78 -1.95 -1.03 -19.40
CA VAL A 78 -1.58 -2.06 -18.42
C VAL A 78 -0.82 -3.16 -19.16
N SER A 79 0.25 -3.65 -18.57
CA SER A 79 1.01 -4.80 -19.05
C SER A 79 1.35 -5.74 -17.92
N HIS A 80 1.39 -7.03 -18.22
CA HIS A 80 1.74 -8.08 -17.27
C HIS A 80 3.01 -8.79 -17.70
N ARG A 81 3.77 -9.27 -16.71
CA ARG A 81 4.83 -10.26 -16.93
C ARG A 81 4.89 -11.24 -15.78
N GLN A 82 5.53 -12.36 -16.03
CA GLN A 82 5.88 -13.35 -15.02
C GLN A 82 7.40 -13.49 -15.00
N ALA A 83 7.96 -13.66 -13.81
CA ALA A 83 9.37 -13.94 -13.62
C ALA A 83 9.52 -15.24 -12.85
N ASN A 84 10.52 -16.02 -13.24
CA ASN A 84 10.97 -17.21 -12.53
C ASN A 84 12.47 -17.30 -12.74
N GLU A 85 13.19 -16.57 -11.88
CA GLU A 85 14.62 -16.37 -12.00
C GLU A 85 15.33 -16.77 -10.70
N VAL A 86 16.66 -16.90 -10.77
CA VAL A 86 17.51 -17.16 -9.61
C VAL A 86 18.54 -16.05 -9.54
N ILE A 87 18.59 -15.36 -8.40
CA ILE A 87 19.52 -14.28 -8.11
C ILE A 87 20.65 -14.82 -7.22
N PRO A 88 21.92 -14.79 -7.66
CA PRO A 88 23.05 -15.12 -6.80
C PRO A 88 23.19 -14.14 -5.63
N SER A 89 23.47 -14.64 -4.43
CA SER A 89 23.62 -13.85 -3.21
C SER A 89 24.87 -14.25 -2.42
N PRO A 90 26.09 -13.97 -2.94
CA PRO A 90 27.35 -14.56 -2.44
C PRO A 90 27.72 -14.18 -1.00
N PHE A 91 27.18 -13.08 -0.46
CA PHE A 91 27.47 -12.56 0.88
C PHE A 91 26.21 -12.44 1.74
N TYR A 92 25.35 -13.45 1.70
CA TYR A 92 24.08 -13.43 2.44
C TYR A 92 23.78 -14.78 3.11
N LYS A 93 22.65 -14.86 3.83
CA LYS A 93 22.22 -16.08 4.56
C LYS A 93 21.92 -17.30 3.67
N ARG A 94 21.86 -17.11 2.34
CA ARG A 94 21.71 -18.13 1.31
C ARG A 94 22.64 -17.78 0.15
N SER A 95 23.11 -18.77 -0.60
CA SER A 95 23.94 -18.56 -1.79
C SER A 95 23.15 -18.04 -3.00
N GLU A 96 21.84 -18.26 -3.02
CA GLU A 96 20.92 -17.83 -4.07
C GLU A 96 19.52 -17.54 -3.51
N VAL A 97 18.77 -16.70 -4.24
CA VAL A 97 17.37 -16.34 -3.97
C VAL A 97 16.56 -16.63 -5.22
N LYS A 98 15.45 -17.39 -5.08
CA LYS A 98 14.48 -17.56 -6.16
C LYS A 98 13.61 -16.30 -6.25
N ASP A 99 13.57 -15.68 -7.43
CA ASP A 99 12.75 -14.50 -7.73
C ASP A 99 11.59 -14.93 -8.63
N VAL A 100 10.50 -15.39 -7.99
CA VAL A 100 9.30 -15.90 -8.68
C VAL A 100 8.11 -15.04 -8.32
N TYR A 101 7.59 -14.30 -9.30
CA TYR A 101 6.46 -13.39 -9.11
C TYR A 101 5.66 -13.18 -10.39
N ASN A 102 4.42 -12.76 -10.21
CA ASN A 102 3.64 -12.11 -11.25
C ASN A 102 3.77 -10.58 -11.09
N GLU A 103 3.86 -9.83 -12.19
CA GLU A 103 3.94 -8.37 -12.17
C GLU A 103 2.85 -7.74 -13.03
N MET A 104 2.34 -6.61 -12.56
CA MET A 104 1.47 -5.71 -13.30
C MET A 104 2.09 -4.32 -13.31
N THR A 105 2.30 -3.78 -14.51
CA THR A 105 2.74 -2.40 -14.72
C THR A 105 1.59 -1.59 -15.29
N LEU A 106 1.17 -0.56 -14.56
CA LEU A 106 0.21 0.45 -15.00
C LEU A 106 0.98 1.70 -15.44
N SER A 107 0.91 2.03 -16.74
CA SER A 107 1.51 3.23 -17.31
C SER A 107 0.50 4.35 -17.40
N PHE A 108 0.86 5.54 -16.95
CA PHE A 108 -0.01 6.73 -16.91
C PHE A 108 0.43 7.81 -17.91
N ARG A 109 -0.48 8.71 -18.27
CA ARG A 109 -0.19 9.81 -19.21
C ARG A 109 0.74 10.86 -18.59
N GLU A 110 0.77 10.97 -17.26
CA GLU A 110 1.58 11.88 -16.47
C GLU A 110 3.05 11.42 -16.32
N HIS A 111 3.51 10.57 -17.25
CA HIS A 111 4.89 10.11 -17.35
C HIS A 111 5.41 9.35 -16.11
N PHE A 112 4.56 8.53 -15.50
CA PHE A 112 4.98 7.55 -14.50
C PHE A 112 4.36 6.18 -14.76
N ASN A 113 5.00 5.16 -14.19
CA ASN A 113 4.43 3.83 -14.03
C ASN A 113 4.18 3.57 -12.54
N LEU A 114 3.14 2.81 -12.26
CA LEU A 114 2.93 2.14 -11.00
C LEU A 114 3.11 0.63 -11.23
N ILE A 115 4.06 0.03 -10.54
CA ILE A 115 4.49 -1.35 -10.78
C ILE A 115 4.20 -2.16 -9.52
N PHE A 116 3.42 -3.23 -9.64
CA PHE A 116 3.12 -4.17 -8.57
C PHE A 116 3.72 -5.53 -8.88
N ARG A 117 4.37 -6.16 -7.90
CA ARG A 117 4.82 -7.55 -7.93
C ARG A 117 4.13 -8.34 -6.84
N MET A 118 3.62 -9.51 -7.22
CA MET A 118 3.00 -10.48 -6.32
C MET A 118 3.87 -11.74 -6.24
N TYR A 119 4.41 -11.97 -5.06
CA TYR A 119 5.11 -13.19 -4.66
C TYR A 119 4.14 -14.08 -3.88
N ASN A 120 4.49 -15.34 -3.61
CA ASN A 120 3.65 -16.21 -2.77
C ASN A 120 3.62 -15.74 -1.30
N GLU A 121 4.67 -15.07 -0.85
CA GLU A 121 4.84 -14.61 0.53
C GLU A 121 4.66 -13.11 0.72
N GLY A 122 4.32 -12.35 -0.34
CA GLY A 122 4.15 -10.91 -0.20
C GLY A 122 3.84 -10.15 -1.48
N MET A 123 3.59 -8.85 -1.30
CA MET A 123 3.33 -7.90 -2.35
C MET A 123 4.32 -6.74 -2.23
N ALA A 124 4.83 -6.25 -3.35
CA ALA A 124 5.62 -5.03 -3.42
C ALA A 124 5.09 -4.12 -4.51
N TYR A 125 5.16 -2.80 -4.30
CA TYR A 125 4.89 -1.83 -5.34
C TYR A 125 5.95 -0.74 -5.39
N ARG A 126 6.06 -0.06 -6.52
CA ARG A 126 6.85 1.17 -6.67
C ARG A 126 6.29 2.11 -7.73
N PHE A 127 6.52 3.40 -7.55
CA PHE A 127 6.42 4.39 -8.60
C PHE A 127 7.71 4.39 -9.43
N ALA A 128 7.59 4.56 -10.75
CA ALA A 128 8.74 4.71 -11.63
C ALA A 128 8.51 5.88 -12.60
N ALA A 129 9.33 6.91 -12.49
CA ALA A 129 9.32 8.02 -13.43
C ALA A 129 9.70 7.52 -14.84
N THR A 130 8.98 7.98 -15.85
CA THR A 130 9.26 7.70 -17.27
C THR A 130 9.50 8.98 -18.08
N GLY A 131 9.30 10.13 -17.44
CA GLY A 131 9.63 11.44 -18.00
C GLY A 131 11.12 11.74 -17.90
N ASN A 132 11.57 12.70 -18.70
CA ASN A 132 12.96 13.14 -18.76
C ASN A 132 13.20 14.54 -18.17
N ARG A 133 12.15 15.17 -17.62
CA ARG A 133 12.24 16.48 -16.97
C ARG A 133 12.58 16.29 -15.49
N PRO A 134 13.52 17.06 -14.93
CA PRO A 134 13.73 17.10 -13.49
C PRO A 134 12.46 17.53 -12.75
N PHE A 135 12.24 16.97 -11.57
CA PHE A 135 11.18 17.33 -10.64
C PHE A 135 11.65 17.04 -9.21
N LYS A 136 10.93 17.57 -8.23
CA LYS A 136 11.15 17.23 -6.82
C LYS A 136 9.89 16.56 -6.26
N VAL A 137 10.08 15.45 -5.55
CA VAL A 137 9.03 14.87 -4.71
C VAL A 137 8.90 15.72 -3.45
N THR A 138 7.70 16.22 -3.19
CA THR A 138 7.38 17.05 -2.02
C THR A 138 6.70 16.27 -0.92
N ASN A 139 5.99 15.19 -1.26
CA ASN A 139 5.37 14.26 -0.33
C ASN A 139 5.11 12.92 -1.03
N GLU A 140 5.13 11.84 -0.26
CA GLU A 140 4.64 10.53 -0.68
C GLU A 140 3.62 10.03 0.34
N GLU A 141 2.48 9.59 -0.17
CA GLU A 141 1.46 8.89 0.61
C GLU A 141 1.58 7.39 0.34
N ALA A 142 1.95 6.64 1.35
CA ALA A 142 1.84 5.20 1.42
C ALA A 142 0.94 4.86 2.61
N ALA A 143 -0.28 4.43 2.35
CA ALA A 143 -1.23 4.07 3.39
C ALA A 143 -1.37 2.54 3.55
N PHE A 144 -1.68 2.15 4.78
CA PHE A 144 -1.95 0.77 5.18
C PHE A 144 -3.15 0.78 6.13
N ASN A 145 -4.33 0.59 5.57
CA ASN A 145 -5.59 0.55 6.30
C ASN A 145 -5.89 -0.88 6.76
N PHE A 146 -6.23 -1.05 8.03
CA PHE A 146 -6.64 -2.33 8.58
C PHE A 146 -8.13 -2.30 8.96
N ASN A 147 -8.84 -3.39 8.69
CA ASN A 147 -10.28 -3.53 8.94
C ASN A 147 -10.62 -3.85 10.41
N LYS A 148 -9.61 -4.11 11.24
CA LYS A 148 -9.71 -4.40 12.67
C LYS A 148 -8.56 -3.74 13.42
N ASP A 149 -8.74 -3.61 14.72
CA ASP A 149 -7.71 -3.13 15.63
C ASP A 149 -6.73 -4.25 15.99
N TYR A 150 -5.86 -4.56 15.05
CA TYR A 150 -4.85 -5.61 15.21
C TYR A 150 -3.75 -5.22 16.18
N LYS A 151 -3.07 -6.21 16.75
CA LYS A 151 -1.81 -5.98 17.45
C LYS A 151 -0.70 -5.70 16.45
N SER A 152 0.22 -4.85 16.87
CA SER A 152 1.36 -4.43 16.09
C SER A 152 2.64 -4.55 16.91
N ILE A 153 3.74 -4.86 16.25
CA ILE A 153 5.09 -4.88 16.80
C ILE A 153 5.89 -3.81 16.07
N VAL A 154 6.16 -2.70 16.77
CA VAL A 154 6.66 -1.47 16.14
C VAL A 154 7.96 -1.00 16.81
N PRO A 155 8.95 -0.55 16.04
CA PRO A 155 10.13 0.10 16.59
C PRO A 155 9.96 1.62 16.48
N TYR A 156 9.54 2.25 17.58
CA TYR A 156 9.42 3.70 17.63
C TYR A 156 10.79 4.39 17.55
N VAL A 157 10.83 5.61 16.99
CA VAL A 157 11.95 6.53 17.21
C VAL A 157 12.12 6.76 18.71
N LYS A 158 13.32 6.50 19.23
CA LYS A 158 13.62 6.60 20.66
C LYS A 158 13.41 8.03 21.17
N ASP A 159 12.74 8.16 22.33
CA ASP A 159 12.36 9.44 22.95
C ASP A 159 11.54 10.41 22.05
N GLY A 160 11.00 9.93 20.91
CA GLY A 160 10.24 10.76 19.98
C GLY A 160 8.93 11.30 20.55
N ASP A 161 8.36 10.65 21.56
CA ASP A 161 7.20 11.15 22.31
C ASP A 161 7.45 12.45 23.09
N LYS A 162 8.72 12.86 23.23
CA LYS A 162 9.14 14.08 23.93
C LYS A 162 9.53 15.20 22.97
N GLN A 163 9.36 15.01 21.66
CA GLN A 163 9.88 15.90 20.63
C GLN A 163 8.84 16.15 19.51
N PRO A 164 8.88 17.32 18.85
CA PRO A 164 8.10 17.52 17.63
C PRO A 164 8.51 16.51 16.54
N ILE A 165 7.60 16.18 15.63
CA ILE A 165 7.82 15.15 14.59
C ILE A 165 9.10 15.43 13.79
N GLU A 166 9.36 16.68 13.45
CA GLU A 166 10.51 17.09 12.63
C GLU A 166 11.85 16.77 13.30
N ALA A 167 11.93 16.81 14.63
CA ALA A 167 13.14 16.46 15.37
C ALA A 167 13.41 14.94 15.38
N GLN A 168 12.36 14.12 15.24
CA GLN A 168 12.45 12.66 15.28
C GLN A 168 13.18 12.07 14.05
N PHE A 169 13.24 12.80 12.93
CA PHE A 169 13.98 12.36 11.74
C PHE A 169 15.50 12.25 12.00
N SER A 170 16.02 12.97 12.99
CA SER A 170 17.41 12.86 13.43
C SER A 170 17.55 11.79 14.53
N ASN A 171 17.67 10.52 14.13
CA ASN A 171 17.79 9.40 15.08
C ASN A 171 18.77 8.32 14.56
N SER A 172 19.14 7.36 15.43
CA SER A 172 20.08 6.28 15.11
C SER A 172 19.42 4.97 14.66
N PHE A 173 18.08 4.90 14.58
CA PHE A 173 17.31 3.68 14.29
C PHE A 173 17.52 2.55 15.32
N GLU A 174 17.89 2.90 16.55
CA GLU A 174 18.10 1.93 17.64
C GLU A 174 17.03 2.08 18.72
N ASN A 175 16.12 1.11 18.79
CA ASN A 175 15.15 1.00 19.87
C ASN A 175 14.62 -0.42 20.02
N THR A 176 14.01 -0.74 21.17
CA THR A 176 13.26 -1.98 21.36
C THR A 176 11.89 -1.89 20.72
N TYR A 177 11.30 -3.04 20.38
CA TYR A 177 9.93 -3.10 19.89
C TYR A 177 8.91 -2.86 20.99
N THR A 178 7.85 -2.15 20.65
CA THR A 178 6.61 -2.05 21.44
C THR A 178 5.56 -2.95 20.81
N HIS A 179 4.85 -3.71 21.65
CA HIS A 179 3.78 -4.61 21.22
C HIS A 179 2.43 -4.09 21.75
N ILE A 180 1.59 -3.55 20.87
CA ILE A 180 0.34 -2.88 21.24
C ILE A 180 -0.66 -2.91 20.08
N GLU A 181 -1.96 -2.78 20.39
CA GLU A 181 -3.02 -2.53 19.42
C GLU A 181 -2.75 -1.29 18.56
N LEU A 182 -3.17 -1.30 17.30
CA LEU A 182 -3.01 -0.18 16.36
C LEU A 182 -3.57 1.12 16.94
N SER A 183 -4.77 1.08 17.53
CA SER A 183 -5.42 2.23 18.15
C SER A 183 -4.67 2.78 19.37
N GLY A 184 -3.83 1.95 20.01
CA GLY A 184 -2.98 2.33 21.14
C GLY A 184 -1.65 2.97 20.75
N LEU A 185 -1.32 3.01 19.45
CA LEU A 185 -0.08 3.62 18.98
C LEU A 185 -0.08 5.14 19.23
N ASN A 186 1.06 5.67 19.70
CA ASN A 186 1.23 7.11 19.90
C ASN A 186 1.15 7.87 18.56
N PRO A 187 0.16 8.76 18.36
CA PRO A 187 -0.07 9.45 17.09
C PRO A 187 0.93 10.56 16.79
N GLN A 188 1.83 10.87 17.73
CA GLN A 188 2.86 11.89 17.61
C GLN A 188 4.27 11.29 17.58
N ARG A 189 4.41 9.97 17.43
CA ARG A 189 5.71 9.29 17.45
C ARG A 189 5.91 8.45 16.19
N LEU A 190 6.98 8.75 15.46
CA LEU A 190 7.39 8.02 14.27
C LEU A 190 7.82 6.60 14.61
N MET A 191 7.51 5.67 13.72
CA MET A 191 8.00 4.29 13.72
C MET A 191 8.85 4.10 12.49
N PHE A 192 10.07 3.59 12.63
CA PHE A 192 10.86 3.20 11.46
C PHE A 192 10.46 1.80 11.00
N THR A 193 10.74 1.47 9.74
CA THR A 193 10.49 0.12 9.20
C THR A 193 11.62 -0.84 9.58
N PRO A 194 11.37 -2.16 9.72
CA PRO A 194 10.11 -2.86 9.49
C PRO A 194 9.10 -2.76 10.66
N VAL A 195 7.82 -2.73 10.32
CA VAL A 195 6.67 -2.82 11.26
C VAL A 195 5.90 -4.12 10.96
N VAL A 196 5.49 -4.85 12.01
CA VAL A 196 4.72 -6.09 11.86
C VAL A 196 3.31 -5.92 12.43
N ILE A 197 2.31 -6.36 11.69
CA ILE A 197 0.90 -6.43 12.12
C ILE A 197 0.53 -7.91 12.30
N GLU A 198 0.04 -8.24 13.49
CA GLU A 198 -0.42 -9.59 13.84
C GLU A 198 -1.92 -9.70 13.59
N GLN A 199 -2.28 -10.52 12.60
CA GLN A 199 -3.65 -10.73 12.17
C GLN A 199 -4.20 -12.08 12.64
N GLU A 200 -5.46 -12.32 12.31
CA GLU A 200 -6.16 -13.54 12.70
C GLU A 200 -5.50 -14.81 12.15
N ASN A 201 -5.71 -15.93 12.85
CA ASN A 201 -5.20 -17.25 12.45
C ASN A 201 -3.67 -17.32 12.29
N GLY A 202 -2.93 -16.48 13.03
CA GLY A 202 -1.47 -16.49 13.04
C GLY A 202 -0.81 -15.77 11.86
N ARG A 203 -1.58 -15.11 10.99
CA ARG A 203 -1.07 -14.29 9.89
C ARG A 203 -0.25 -13.12 10.41
N LYS A 204 0.80 -12.76 9.68
CA LYS A 204 1.64 -11.60 9.98
C LYS A 204 1.92 -10.83 8.70
N LEU A 205 1.65 -9.53 8.72
CA LEU A 205 2.03 -8.61 7.65
C LEU A 205 3.24 -7.80 8.10
N CYS A 206 4.35 -7.91 7.39
CA CYS A 206 5.54 -7.09 7.62
C CYS A 206 5.61 -5.97 6.58
N ILE A 207 5.59 -4.71 7.02
CA ILE A 207 5.75 -3.54 6.18
C ILE A 207 7.22 -3.13 6.22
N ALA A 208 7.85 -3.07 5.06
CA ALA A 208 9.25 -2.69 4.88
C ALA A 208 9.46 -2.08 3.49
N GLU A 209 10.64 -1.53 3.25
CA GLU A 209 11.08 -0.99 1.97
C GLU A 209 12.44 -1.58 1.57
N SER A 210 12.77 -1.45 0.28
CA SER A 210 14.05 -1.89 -0.29
C SER A 210 14.39 -1.00 -1.48
N ASP A 211 15.62 -1.08 -1.98
CA ASP A 211 16.13 -0.21 -3.05
C ASP A 211 16.09 1.28 -2.67
N VAL A 212 16.33 1.57 -1.38
CA VAL A 212 16.37 2.95 -0.84
C VAL A 212 17.70 3.59 -1.20
N GLU A 213 17.82 4.05 -2.43
CA GLU A 213 18.97 4.77 -2.96
C GLU A 213 18.56 6.19 -3.35
N SER A 214 19.26 7.20 -2.80
CA SER A 214 18.99 8.61 -3.10
C SER A 214 17.54 9.06 -2.90
N TYR A 215 16.82 8.41 -1.98
CA TYR A 215 15.44 8.69 -1.59
C TYR A 215 15.33 8.66 -0.05
N PRO A 216 14.51 9.49 0.60
CA PRO A 216 14.34 9.44 2.05
C PRO A 216 13.70 8.12 2.47
N GLY A 217 14.22 7.50 3.55
CA GLY A 217 13.61 6.30 4.13
C GLY A 217 12.23 6.59 4.73
N MET A 218 11.33 5.63 4.62
CA MET A 218 9.95 5.71 5.08
C MET A 218 9.86 5.51 6.61
N PHE A 219 9.25 6.49 7.27
CA PHE A 219 8.68 6.32 8.60
C PHE A 219 7.17 6.08 8.49
N LEU A 220 6.62 5.30 9.41
CA LEU A 220 5.18 5.10 9.58
C LEU A 220 4.69 5.85 10.82
N ILE A 221 3.45 6.31 10.76
CA ILE A 221 2.78 7.00 11.87
C ILE A 221 1.28 6.68 11.87
N ASN A 222 0.69 6.56 13.06
CA ASN A 222 -0.76 6.45 13.23
C ASN A 222 -1.35 7.82 13.58
N ARG A 223 -1.43 8.74 12.61
CA ARG A 223 -1.81 10.15 12.87
C ARG A 223 -3.18 10.32 13.53
N ASN A 224 -4.10 9.37 13.30
CA ASN A 224 -5.50 9.50 13.69
C ASN A 224 -5.87 8.66 14.93
N GLY A 225 -4.93 7.91 15.52
CA GLY A 225 -5.21 6.98 16.62
C GLY A 225 -6.18 5.86 16.24
N GLY A 226 -6.28 5.55 14.95
CA GLY A 226 -7.22 4.57 14.41
C GLY A 226 -6.52 3.25 14.09
N THR A 227 -7.05 2.54 13.09
CA THR A 227 -6.48 1.26 12.60
C THR A 227 -5.67 1.43 11.31
N ALA A 228 -5.16 2.63 11.05
CA ALA A 228 -4.44 2.94 9.81
C ALA A 228 -3.03 3.45 10.12
N LEU A 229 -2.07 3.02 9.29
CA LEU A 229 -0.72 3.56 9.26
C LEU A 229 -0.51 4.32 7.95
N THR A 230 0.20 5.43 8.00
CA THR A 230 0.59 6.21 6.82
C THR A 230 2.08 6.53 6.86
N SER A 231 2.69 6.72 5.69
CA SER A 231 3.99 7.41 5.60
C SER A 231 3.93 8.77 6.30
N ALA A 232 5.05 9.16 6.92
CA ALA A 232 5.15 10.35 7.77
C ALA A 232 5.85 11.52 7.10
#